data_AF-A0A087U6I6-F1
#
_entry.id   AF-A0A087U6I6-F1
#
_cell.length_a   1.000
_cell.length_b   1.000
_cell.length_c   1.000
_cell.angle_alpha   90.00
_cell.angle_beta   90.00
_cell.angle_gamma   90.00
#
_symmetry.space_group_name_H-M   'P 1'
#
loop_
_entity.id
_entity.type
_entity.pdbx_description
1 polymer ?
#
loop_
_entity_poly.entity_id
_entity_poly.type
_entity_poly.pdbx_seq_one_letter_code
_entity_poly.pdbx_strand_id
1 'polypeptide(L)'
;MGHSISDIVREFNIPRSTVSRVCREYFISGITSHHGQRSGRPPALNDRDQRRLRRVVNVHRQATLRQITAEINVGRTRDVSDGTVWRN
;
A
#
# COMPACT_ATOMS: atom_id res chain seq x y z
N MET A 1 25.87 -3.87 -27.80
CA MET A 1 24.83 -3.40 -28.74
C MET A 1 23.63 -2.99 -27.92
N GLY A 2 23.31 -1.71 -27.86
CA GLY A 2 22.09 -1.21 -27.19
C GLY A 2 21.05 -0.89 -28.25
N HIS A 3 19.80 -1.31 -28.04
CA HIS A 3 18.68 -0.91 -28.90
C HIS A 3 18.27 0.53 -28.56
N SER A 4 17.96 1.33 -29.58
CA SER A 4 17.39 2.66 -29.34
C SER A 4 15.95 2.51 -28.83
N ILE A 5 15.45 3.51 -28.09
CA ILE A 5 14.05 3.51 -27.62
C ILE A 5 13.07 3.34 -28.79
N SER A 6 13.40 3.88 -29.97
CA SER A 6 12.56 3.77 -31.16
C SER A 6 12.52 2.35 -31.71
N ASP A 7 13.62 1.59 -31.64
CA ASP A 7 13.67 0.19 -32.08
C ASP A 7 12.78 -0.68 -31.19
N ILE A 8 12.85 -0.47 -29.87
CA ILE A 8 12.04 -1.17 -28.88
C ILE A 8 10.55 -0.88 -29.09
N VAL A 9 10.19 0.38 -29.37
CA VAL A 9 8.81 0.76 -29.69
C VAL A 9 8.31 0.04 -30.94
N ARG A 10 9.13 -0.05 -31.99
CA ARG A 10 8.76 -0.72 -33.25
C ARG A 10 8.60 -2.22 -33.08
N GLU A 11 9.47 -2.85 -32.30
CA GLU A 11 9.50 -4.30 -32.10
C GLU A 11 8.36 -4.78 -31.19
N PHE A 12 8.14 -4.10 -30.08
CA PHE A 12 7.13 -4.50 -29.09
C PHE A 12 5.76 -3.83 -29.29
N ASN A 13 5.67 -2.85 -30.19
CA ASN A 13 4.46 -2.05 -30.43
C ASN A 13 3.87 -1.42 -29.15
N ILE A 14 4.77 -1.04 -28.22
CA ILE A 14 4.42 -0.40 -26.94
C ILE A 14 4.59 1.12 -27.11
N PRO A 15 3.71 1.96 -26.52
CA PRO A 15 3.87 3.40 -26.55
C PRO A 15 5.25 3.87 -26.07
N ARG A 16 5.84 4.83 -26.79
CA ARG A 16 7.16 5.41 -26.46
C ARG A 16 7.26 5.93 -25.02
N SER A 17 6.17 6.50 -24.50
CA SER A 17 6.08 7.00 -23.11
C SER A 17 6.29 5.88 -22.09
N THR A 18 5.71 4.70 -22.34
CA THR A 18 5.86 3.52 -21.48
C THR A 18 7.29 2.99 -21.52
N VAL A 19 7.86 2.82 -22.70
CA VAL A 19 9.25 2.34 -22.86
C VAL A 19 10.23 3.30 -22.17
N SER A 20 10.08 4.61 -22.39
CA SER A 20 10.92 5.62 -21.74
C SER A 20 10.80 5.60 -20.22
N ARG A 21 9.58 5.45 -19.70
CA ARG A 21 9.34 5.34 -18.25
C ARG A 21 10.00 4.09 -17.66
N VAL A 22 9.82 2.92 -18.27
CA VAL A 22 10.39 1.65 -17.79
C VAL A 22 11.92 1.70 -17.84
N CYS A 23 12.51 2.17 -18.93
CA CYS A 23 13.96 2.33 -19.02
C CYS A 23 14.48 3.27 -17.91
N ARG A 24 13.83 4.42 -17.70
CA ARG A 24 14.23 5.37 -16.66
C ARG A 24 14.13 4.76 -15.26
N GLU A 25 13.01 4.10 -14.95
CA GLU A 25 12.83 3.43 -13.65
C GLU A 25 13.91 2.35 -13.47
N TYR A 26 14.16 1.53 -14.48
CA TYR A 26 15.23 0.52 -14.44
C TYR A 26 16.62 1.13 -14.19
N PHE A 27 16.97 2.24 -14.84
CA PHE A 27 18.24 2.92 -14.61
C PHE A 27 18.37 3.50 -13.19
N ILE A 28 17.28 3.97 -12.59
CA ILE A 28 17.30 4.61 -11.27
C ILE A 28 17.27 3.58 -10.14
N SER A 29 16.35 2.61 -10.22
CA SER A 29 16.04 1.69 -9.12
C SER A 29 16.39 0.23 -9.41
N GLY A 30 16.84 -0.10 -10.62
CA GLY A 30 17.21 -1.48 -11.00
C GLY A 30 16.04 -2.45 -11.10
N ILE A 31 14.80 -1.96 -10.92
CA ILE A 31 13.60 -2.80 -10.97
C ILE A 31 12.93 -2.67 -12.34
N THR A 32 12.44 -3.79 -12.86
CA THR A 32 11.66 -3.86 -14.10
C THR A 32 10.16 -3.72 -13.84
N SER A 33 9.73 -3.96 -12.60
CA SER A 33 8.33 -3.82 -12.18
C SER A 33 8.25 -3.46 -10.69
N HIS A 34 7.17 -2.81 -10.29
CA HIS A 34 6.90 -2.47 -8.89
C HIS A 34 6.32 -3.64 -8.08
N HIS A 35 6.27 -4.87 -8.63
CA HIS A 35 5.79 -6.08 -7.94
C HIS A 35 4.48 -5.90 -7.14
N GLY A 36 3.54 -5.08 -7.64
CA GLY A 36 2.27 -4.81 -6.97
C GLY A 36 2.35 -3.82 -5.79
N GLN A 37 3.47 -3.14 -5.58
CA GLN A 37 3.54 -1.97 -4.71
C GLN A 37 2.57 -0.90 -5.24
N ARG A 38 1.45 -0.74 -4.54
CA ARG A 38 0.46 0.27 -4.87
C ARG A 38 0.98 1.61 -4.38
N SER A 39 0.94 2.63 -5.23
CA SER A 39 1.22 4.04 -4.89
C SER A 39 0.16 4.67 -3.96
N GLY A 40 -0.64 3.85 -3.29
CA GLY A 40 -1.77 4.27 -2.48
C GLY A 40 -1.35 4.84 -1.12
N ARG A 41 -2.29 5.49 -0.45
CA ARG A 41 -2.12 6.00 0.90
C ARG A 41 -1.75 4.85 1.86
N PRO A 42 -0.68 4.99 2.67
CA PRO A 42 -0.34 4.00 3.67
C PRO A 42 -1.50 3.72 4.64
N PRO A 43 -1.63 2.47 5.13
CA PRO A 43 -2.64 2.12 6.13
C PRO A 43 -2.56 3.03 7.37
N ALA A 44 -3.71 3.36 7.95
CA ALA A 44 -3.76 4.17 9.17
C ALA A 44 -3.35 3.39 10.43
N LEU A 45 -3.43 2.06 10.37
CA LEU A 45 -2.98 1.12 11.41
C LEU A 45 -1.68 0.47 10.93
N ASN A 46 -0.65 0.49 11.76
CA ASN A 46 0.56 -0.30 11.51
C ASN A 46 0.35 -1.76 11.91
N ASP A 47 1.32 -2.63 11.64
CA ASP A 47 1.21 -4.08 11.95
C ASP A 47 1.05 -4.36 13.46
N ARG A 48 1.57 -3.50 14.32
CA ARG A 48 1.40 -3.61 15.78
C ARG A 48 -0.03 -3.25 16.19
N ASP A 49 -0.57 -2.20 15.60
CA ASP A 49 -1.93 -1.75 15.82
C ASP A 49 -2.93 -2.79 15.33
N GLN A 50 -2.67 -3.41 14.18
CA GLN A 50 -3.52 -4.47 13.65
C GLN A 50 -3.51 -5.71 14.56
N ARG A 51 -2.34 -6.10 15.09
CA ARG A 51 -2.26 -7.16 16.12
C ARG A 51 -3.02 -6.79 17.39
N ARG A 52 -2.91 -5.54 17.84
CA ARG A 52 -3.66 -5.04 19.00
C ARG A 52 -5.16 -5.10 18.74
N LEU A 53 -5.63 -4.63 17.58
CA LEU A 53 -7.03 -4.70 17.18
C LEU A 53 -7.57 -6.12 17.20
N ARG A 54 -6.84 -7.08 16.60
CA ARG A 54 -7.22 -8.50 16.62
C ARG A 54 -7.33 -9.05 18.04
N ARG A 55 -6.46 -8.62 18.97
CA ARG A 55 -6.54 -9.01 20.37
C ARG A 55 -7.78 -8.43 21.05
N VAL A 56 -8.03 -7.13 20.88
CA VAL A 56 -9.19 -6.43 21.45
C VAL A 56 -10.50 -7.07 20.98
N VAL A 57 -10.65 -7.31 19.68
CA VAL A 57 -11.83 -7.95 19.09
C VAL A 57 -12.03 -9.37 19.65
N ASN A 58 -10.94 -10.13 19.82
CA ASN A 58 -11.01 -11.49 20.35
C ASN A 58 -11.40 -11.54 21.83
N VAL A 59 -10.93 -10.59 22.65
CA VAL A 59 -11.27 -10.50 24.08
C VAL A 59 -12.70 -9.97 24.25
N HIS A 60 -13.09 -8.97 23.46
CA HIS A 60 -14.36 -8.27 23.57
C HIS A 60 -15.28 -8.58 22.39
N ARG A 61 -15.60 -9.87 22.18
CA ARG A 61 -16.41 -10.32 21.02
C ARG A 61 -17.81 -9.69 20.93
N GLN A 62 -18.36 -9.25 22.06
CA GLN A 62 -19.68 -8.61 22.14
C GLN A 62 -19.60 -7.08 22.20
N ALA A 63 -18.40 -6.48 22.16
CA ALA A 63 -18.26 -5.04 22.19
C ALA A 63 -18.71 -4.41 20.87
N THR A 64 -19.28 -3.21 20.99
CA THR A 64 -19.68 -2.41 19.85
C THR A 64 -18.46 -1.83 19.14
N LEU A 65 -18.60 -1.52 17.85
CA LEU A 65 -17.54 -0.88 17.05
C LEU A 65 -16.98 0.39 17.69
N ARG A 66 -17.86 1.21 18.29
CA ARG A 66 -17.46 2.45 18.96
C ARG A 66 -16.61 2.18 20.20
N GLN A 67 -16.93 1.14 20.98
CA GLN A 67 -16.14 0.74 22.14
C GLN A 67 -14.76 0.25 21.72
N ILE A 68 -14.68 -0.60 20.69
CA ILE A 68 -13.41 -1.10 20.14
C ILE A 68 -12.58 0.06 19.60
N THR A 69 -13.20 1.01 18.89
CA THR A 69 -12.49 2.16 18.33
C THR A 69 -11.96 3.08 19.42
N ALA A 70 -12.76 3.36 20.45
CA ALA A 70 -12.31 4.14 21.61
C ALA A 70 -11.11 3.47 22.29
N GLU A 71 -11.15 2.15 22.49
CA GLU A 71 -10.04 1.40 23.09
C GLU A 71 -8.77 1.45 22.24
N ILE A 72 -8.91 1.30 20.92
CA ILE A 72 -7.76 1.34 20.00
C ILE A 72 -7.13 2.74 19.95
N ASN A 73 -7.93 3.79 20.11
CA ASN A 73 -7.45 5.16 20.15
C ASN A 73 -6.74 5.53 21.47
N VAL A 74 -6.93 4.75 22.55
CA VAL A 74 -6.20 4.98 23.82
C VAL A 74 -4.70 4.94 23.57
N GLY A 75 -4.03 6.06 23.90
CA GLY A 75 -2.58 6.22 23.81
C GLY A 75 -2.03 6.43 22.40
N ARG A 76 -2.89 6.63 21.38
CA ARG A 76 -2.43 6.99 20.04
C ARG A 76 -2.16 8.49 19.93
N THR A 77 -1.17 8.84 19.12
CA THR A 77 -0.94 10.24 18.70
C THR A 77 -1.94 10.71 17.65
N ARG A 78 -2.54 9.77 16.90
CA ARG A 78 -3.57 10.06 15.91
C ARG A 78 -4.66 9.00 15.95
N ASP A 79 -5.88 9.49 16.15
CA ASP A 79 -7.06 8.65 16.23
C ASP A 79 -7.41 8.02 14.87
N VAL A 80 -8.02 6.85 14.94
CA VAL A 80 -8.60 6.16 13.80
C VAL A 80 -10.12 6.23 13.85
N SER A 81 -10.73 6.25 12.68
CA SER A 81 -12.19 6.23 12.54
C SER A 81 -12.75 4.82 12.67
N ASP A 82 -14.02 4.72 13.06
CA ASP A 82 -14.76 3.45 13.13
C ASP A 82 -14.70 2.68 11.80
N GLY A 83 -14.79 3.40 10.66
CA GLY A 83 -14.67 2.77 9.34
C GLY A 83 -13.27 2.23 9.03
N THR A 84 -12.23 2.73 9.70
CA THR A 84 -10.89 2.12 9.62
C THR A 84 -10.84 0.82 10.40
N VAL A 85 -11.41 0.81 11.60
CA VAL A 85 -11.47 -0.36 12.48
C VAL A 85 -12.31 -1.48 11.86
N TRP A 86 -13.45 -1.15 11.24
CA TRP A 86 -14.34 -2.14 10.62
C TRP A 86 -13.73 -2.85 9.40
N ARG A 87 -12.81 -2.20 8.66
CA ARG A 87 -12.18 -2.78 7.47
C ARG A 87 -11.00 -3.71 7.77
N ASN A 88 -10.51 -3.76 9.01
CA ASN A 88 -9.27 -4.47 9.40
C ASN A 88 -9.55 -5.67 10.29
#